data_AF-A0AB34HE49-F1
#
_entry.id   AF-A0AB34HE49-F1
#
_cell.length_a   1.000
_cell.length_b   1.000
_cell.length_c   1.000
_cell.angle_alpha   90.00
_cell.angle_beta   90.00
_cell.angle_gamma   90.00
#
_symmetry.space_group_name_H-M   'P 1'
#
loop_
_entity.id
_entity.type
_entity.pdbx_description
1 polymer ?
#
loop_
_entity_poly.entity_id
_entity_poly.type
_entity_poly.pdbx_seq_one_letter_code
_entity_poly.pdbx_strand_id
1 'polypeptide(L)' 'MSLGAKGASGPFPSEAAQWLCLHAFLLKLARHRVTYSCLLGALRSARARLCRRLPRATLAALEAAADPALTADFKTILD' A
#
# COMPACT_ATOMS: atom_id res chain seq x y z
N MET A 1 -0.04 -6.05 -19.13
CA MET A 1 0.42 -4.88 -18.36
C MET A 1 1.50 -5.34 -17.40
N SER A 2 2.76 -5.08 -17.73
CA SER A 2 3.92 -5.74 -17.12
C SER A 2 4.50 -4.90 -15.98
N LEU A 3 4.65 -5.52 -14.81
CA LEU A 3 5.29 -4.95 -13.63
C LEU A 3 6.75 -5.43 -13.59
N GLY A 4 7.65 -4.63 -14.15
CA GLY A 4 9.08 -4.93 -14.24
C GLY A 4 9.90 -4.24 -13.14
N ALA A 5 10.78 -4.99 -12.49
CA ALA A 5 11.83 -4.46 -11.62
C ALA A 5 12.90 -3.68 -12.42
N LYS A 6 13.67 -2.83 -11.70
CA LYS A 6 14.77 -1.94 -12.12
C LYS A 6 14.73 -1.49 -13.59
N GLY A 7 14.13 -0.31 -13.81
CA GLY A 7 13.96 0.30 -15.14
C GLY A 7 12.55 0.14 -15.69
N ALA A 8 11.53 0.31 -14.85
CA ALA A 8 10.12 0.13 -15.22
C ALA A 8 9.67 1.18 -16.25
N SER A 9 9.98 0.95 -17.52
CA SER A 9 9.49 1.73 -18.65
C SER A 9 8.06 1.29 -18.97
N GLY A 10 7.11 1.72 -18.15
CA GLY A 10 5.69 1.43 -18.32
C GLY A 10 4.81 2.20 -17.34
N PRO A 11 3.53 2.45 -17.67
CA PRO A 11 2.62 3.18 -16.79
C PRO A 11 2.42 2.42 -15.46
N PHE A 12 2.39 3.15 -14.36
CA PHE A 12 2.14 2.58 -13.04
C PHE A 12 0.74 1.96 -13.00
N PRO A 13 0.59 0.68 -12.62
CA PRO A 13 -0.69 0.01 -12.71
C PRO A 13 -1.65 0.50 -11.63
N SER A 14 -2.91 0.64 -12.02
CA SER A 14 -4.02 1.04 -11.14
C SER A 14 -4.13 0.16 -9.89
N GLU A 15 -3.86 -1.14 -10.02
CA GLU A 15 -3.90 -2.09 -8.91
C GLU A 15 -2.80 -1.80 -7.87
N ALA A 16 -1.60 -1.43 -8.31
CA ALA A 16 -0.54 -1.04 -7.39
C ALA A 16 -0.90 0.25 -6.64
N ALA A 17 -1.47 1.24 -7.34
CA ALA A 17 -1.98 2.46 -6.71
C ALA A 17 -3.08 2.13 -5.69
N GLN A 18 -4.04 1.30 -6.08
CA GLN A 18 -5.13 0.88 -5.22
C GLN A 18 -4.63 0.15 -3.97
N TRP A 19 -3.62 -0.70 -4.11
CA TRP A 19 -2.98 -1.37 -2.98
C TRP A 19 -2.36 -0.37 -2.00
N LEU A 20 -1.59 0.60 -2.50
CA LEU A 20 -0.95 1.65 -1.68
C LEU A 20 -1.99 2.49 -0.96
N CYS A 21 -3.05 2.90 -1.66
CA CYS A 21 -4.17 3.62 -1.07
C CYS A 21 -4.78 2.81 0.08
N LEU A 22 -5.17 1.56 -0.17
CA LEU A 22 -5.76 0.68 0.86
C LEU A 22 -4.82 0.52 2.06
N HIS A 23 -3.51 0.37 1.82
CA HIS A 23 -2.52 0.25 2.88
C HIS A 23 -2.42 1.52 3.74
N ALA A 24 -2.33 2.70 3.11
CA ALA A 24 -2.27 3.99 3.80
C ALA A 24 -3.54 4.26 4.64
N PHE A 25 -4.72 4.01 4.08
CA PHE A 25 -5.98 4.13 4.80
C PHE A 25 -6.03 3.16 5.99
N LEU A 26 -5.64 1.90 5.80
CA LEU A 26 -5.60 0.94 6.91
C LEU A 26 -4.67 1.42 8.03
N LEU A 27 -3.49 1.95 7.72
CA LEU A 27 -2.53 2.44 8.71
C LEU A 27 -3.10 3.65 9.48
N LYS A 28 -3.70 4.61 8.77
CA LYS A 28 -4.28 5.80 9.40
C LYS A 28 -5.53 5.48 10.23
N LEU A 29 -6.48 4.73 9.68
CA LEU A 29 -7.76 4.42 10.34
C LEU A 29 -7.57 3.42 11.49
N ALA A 30 -6.54 2.57 11.45
CA ALA A 30 -6.24 1.65 12.55
C ALA A 30 -5.81 2.34 13.84
N ARG A 31 -5.54 3.66 13.82
CA ARG A 31 -5.32 4.48 15.04
C ARG A 31 -6.62 4.87 15.73
N HIS A 32 -7.74 4.84 15.02
CA HIS A 32 -9.08 5.21 15.52
C HIS A 32 -10.06 4.03 15.33
N ARG A 33 -9.66 2.84 15.82
CA ARG A 33 -10.38 1.58 15.57
C ARG A 33 -11.82 1.59 16.06
N VAL A 34 -12.10 2.28 17.16
CA VAL A 34 -13.47 2.35 17.72
C VAL A 34 -14.42 3.02 16.73
N THR A 35 -13.97 4.08 16.08
CA THR A 35 -14.75 4.83 15.08
C THR A 35 -14.86 4.08 13.74
N TYR A 36 -13.79 3.39 13.33
CA TYR A 36 -13.69 2.83 11.98
C TYR A 36 -13.66 1.30 11.90
N SER A 37 -14.06 0.60 12.96
CA SER A 37 -14.00 -0.87 13.07
C SER A 37 -14.62 -1.59 11.87
N CYS A 38 -15.81 -1.15 11.45
CA CYS A 38 -16.52 -1.72 10.29
C CYS A 38 -15.75 -1.51 8.97
N LEU A 39 -15.25 -0.30 8.74
CA LEU A 39 -14.49 0.03 7.53
C LEU A 39 -13.15 -0.72 7.46
N LEU A 40 -12.48 -0.90 8.60
CA LEU A 40 -11.22 -1.66 8.66
C LEU A 40 -11.39 -3.11 8.19
N GLY A 41 -12.53 -3.75 8.49
CA GLY A 41 -12.85 -5.09 8.00
C GLY A 41 -12.99 -5.14 6.47
N ALA A 42 -13.74 -4.19 5.90
CA ALA A 42 -13.93 -4.08 4.45
C ALA A 42 -12.61 -3.79 3.72
N LEU A 43 -11.80 -2.86 4.25
CA LEU A 43 -10.51 -2.48 3.68
C LEU A 43 -9.49 -3.63 3.70
N ARG A 44 -9.44 -4.41 4.79
CA ARG A 44 -8.58 -5.61 4.87
C ARG A 44 -8.99 -6.66 3.84
N SER A 45 -10.29 -6.90 3.69
CA SER A 45 -10.83 -7.84 2.71
C SER A 45 -10.52 -7.39 1.28
N ALA A 46 -10.67 -6.10 0.99
CA ALA A 46 -10.33 -5.51 -0.31
C ALA A 46 -8.83 -5.67 -0.62
N ARG A 47 -7.95 -5.34 0.33
CA ARG A 47 -6.49 -5.51 0.18
C ARG A 47 -6.12 -6.98 -0.05
N ALA A 48 -6.68 -7.91 0.73
CA ALA A 48 -6.39 -9.34 0.58
C ALA A 48 -6.81 -9.89 -0.79
N ARG A 49 -7.97 -9.46 -1.31
CA ARG A 49 -8.43 -9.81 -2.67
C ARG A 49 -7.46 -9.28 -3.73
N LEU A 50 -6.93 -8.08 -3.51
CA LEU A 50 -5.99 -7.45 -4.43
C LEU A 50 -4.61 -8.13 -4.40
N CYS A 51 -4.13 -8.55 -3.22
CA CYS A 51 -2.92 -9.35 -3.09
C CYS A 51 -2.99 -10.68 -3.85
N ARG A 52 -4.18 -11.28 -4.00
CA ARG A 52 -4.35 -12.51 -4.81
C ARG A 52 -4.23 -12.25 -6.31
N ARG A 53 -4.45 -11.01 -6.77
CA ARG A 53 -4.39 -10.62 -8.19
C ARG A 53 -3.01 -10.10 -8.60
N LEU A 54 -2.23 -9.60 -7.65
CA LEU A 54 -0.91 -9.00 -7.93
C LEU A 54 0.21 -10.05 -7.92
N PRO A 55 1.22 -9.91 -8.80
CA PRO A 55 2.44 -10.71 -8.71
C PRO A 55 3.15 -10.52 -7.37
N ARG A 56 3.70 -11.61 -6.80
CA ARG A 56 4.42 -11.57 -5.51
C ARG A 56 5.58 -10.56 -5.50
N ALA A 57 6.33 -10.47 -6.60
CA ALA A 57 7.45 -9.52 -6.71
C ALA A 57 6.97 -8.06 -6.60
N THR A 58 5.82 -7.73 -7.20
CA THR A 58 5.23 -6.41 -7.09
C THR A 58 4.73 -6.13 -5.68
N LEU A 59 4.08 -7.11 -5.04
CA LEU A 59 3.65 -6.96 -3.65
C LEU A 59 4.82 -6.68 -2.71
N ALA A 60 5.93 -7.42 -2.85
CA ALA A 60 7.13 -7.18 -2.07
C ALA A 60 7.70 -5.77 -2.27
N ALA A 61 7.70 -5.28 -3.53
CA ALA A 61 8.12 -3.90 -3.82
C ALA A 61 7.19 -2.85 -3.21
N LEU A 62 5.87 -3.07 -3.24
CA LEU A 62 4.88 -2.17 -2.64
C LEU A 62 4.95 -2.18 -1.11
N GLU A 63 5.18 -3.35 -0.51
CA GLU A 63 5.37 -3.48 0.94
C GLU A 63 6.64 -2.77 1.40
N ALA A 64 7.75 -2.95 0.69
CA ALA A 64 8.99 -2.22 0.96
C ALA A 64 8.80 -0.69 0.82
N ALA A 65 8.09 -0.24 -0.21
CA ALA A 65 7.81 1.19 -0.40
C ALA A 65 6.84 1.78 0.64
N ALA A 66 6.00 0.95 1.26
CA ALA A 66 5.05 1.36 2.29
C ALA A 66 5.63 1.23 3.71
N ASP A 67 6.86 0.73 3.87
CA ASP A 67 7.50 0.60 5.17
C ASP A 67 7.75 2.00 5.78
N PRO A 68 7.23 2.29 6.99
CA PRO A 68 7.43 3.57 7.63
C PRO A 68 8.89 3.87 7.99
N ALA A 69 9.80 2.89 8.02
CA ALA A 69 11.23 3.12 8.20
C ALA A 69 11.82 3.97 7.06
N LEU A 70 11.33 3.83 5.83
CA LEU A 70 11.68 4.69 4.69
C LEU A 70 11.09 6.11 4.79
N THR A 71 10.02 6.30 5.58
CA THR A 71 9.44 7.63 5.83
C THR A 71 10.14 8.41 6.96
N ALA A 72 11.05 7.79 7.71
CA ALA A 72 11.82 8.49 8.73
C ALA A 72 12.72 9.58 8.12
N ASP A 73 13.25 9.35 6.92
CA ASP A 73 14.04 10.35 6.17
C ASP A 73 13.22 11.58 5.74
N PHE A 74 11.88 11.45 5.68
CA PHE A 74 10.96 12.55 5.39
C PHE A 74 10.44 13.25 6.65
N LYS A 75 10.65 12.68 7.85
CA LYS A 75 10.27 13.35 9.10
C LYS A 75 11.07 14.64 9.33
N THR A 76 12.33 14.67 8.93
CA THR A 76 13.22 15.84 9.01
C THR A 76 12.87 16.96 8.03
N ILE A 77 12.00 16.71 7.04
CA ILE A 77 11.55 17.71 6.06
C ILE A 77 10.24 18.37 6.51
N LEU A 78 9.57 17.82 7.52
CA LEU A 78 8.27 18.31 8.01
C LEU A 78 8.37 19.24 9.24
N ASP A 79 9.59 19.59 9.68
CA ASP A 79 9.85 20.61 10.71
C ASP A 79 10.05 22.01 10.11
#